data_AF-A0A653AEM0-F1
#
_entry.id   AF-A0A653AEM0-F1
#
_cell.length_a   1.000
_cell.length_b   1.000
_cell.length_c   1.000
_cell.angle_alpha   90.00
_cell.angle_beta   90.00
_cell.angle_gamma   90.00
#
_symmetry.space_group_name_H-M   'P 1'
#
loop_
_entity.id
_entity.type
_entity.pdbx_description
1 polymer ?
#
loop_
_entity_poly.entity_id
_entity_poly.type
_entity_poly.pdbx_seq_one_letter_code
_entity_poly.pdbx_strand_id
1 'polypeptide(L)'
;MASIRPRPPRSSLRIAAVCVAMGCVYGLANFLSGKYYLPGCSFAELRPQVALPMFIGVLYGPLAGFATGASGDMLGYAFAGKGPLFALHWSFANGLMGLIPGLAGRFGARPVDSILSFVKLLLLLLLASALPFALSTGVEVGLGRVAFHNALFSLFLPIFITDTLWAFMLVPPLMQLFGLLIARVEIRTIQAVYYLLIVTVMATWLSSIFITMRERIAVEELYGLGAVTLVVLITGLAVCAVLSKKITAPMLGLTRVARRVADGDYTHVEELKSISSRQDELGTMAQVFTDMLQAVEKREKDLRNEVTTLKIQIDRGKQCADLEKITGSDYFKMLKAKAGNLRQKAGAAER
;
A
#
# COMPACT_ATOMS: atom_id res chain seq x y z
N MET A 1 -7.86 17.76 -12.64
CA MET A 1 -6.45 17.37 -12.84
C MET A 1 -5.55 18.47 -12.27
N ALA A 2 -5.05 18.31 -11.05
CA ALA A 2 -3.98 19.16 -10.51
C ALA A 2 -2.74 18.27 -10.43
N SER A 3 -1.79 18.47 -11.36
CA SER A 3 -0.51 17.79 -11.30
C SER A 3 0.25 18.30 -10.07
N ILE A 4 0.33 17.48 -9.02
CA ILE A 4 1.25 17.71 -7.92
C ILE A 4 2.65 17.49 -8.48
N ARG A 5 3.25 18.55 -9.02
CA ARG A 5 4.68 18.56 -9.36
C ARG A 5 5.46 18.33 -8.05
N PRO A 6 6.51 17.49 -8.05
CA PRO A 6 7.36 17.34 -6.88
C PRO A 6 7.99 18.69 -6.50
N ARG A 7 7.91 19.04 -5.21
CA ARG A 7 8.56 20.24 -4.65
C ARG A 7 10.07 20.20 -4.96
N PRO A 8 10.72 21.37 -5.21
CA PRO A 8 12.14 21.45 -5.56
C PRO A 8 13.03 20.77 -4.51
N PRO A 9 14.27 20.35 -4.88
CA PRO A 9 15.18 19.72 -3.93
C PRO A 9 15.44 20.68 -2.77
N ARG A 10 15.11 20.24 -1.55
CA ARG A 10 15.47 20.97 -0.32
C ARG A 10 16.97 21.21 -0.37
N SER A 11 17.40 22.47 -0.22
CA SER A 11 18.82 22.86 -0.24
C SER A 11 19.66 21.90 0.61
N SER A 12 20.78 21.41 0.07
CA SER A 12 21.69 20.45 0.73
C SER A 12 21.95 20.78 2.22
N LEU A 13 22.09 22.07 2.53
CA LEU A 13 22.26 22.60 3.89
C LEU A 13 21.14 22.21 4.87
N ARG A 14 19.88 22.22 4.43
CA ARG A 14 18.73 21.83 5.27
C ARG A 14 18.73 20.33 5.56
N ILE A 15 19.13 19.51 4.58
CA ILE A 15 19.23 18.06 4.76
C ILE A 15 20.36 17.75 5.75
N ALA A 16 21.52 18.42 5.59
CA ALA A 16 22.64 18.29 6.52
C ALA A 16 22.25 18.70 7.95
N ALA A 17 21.57 19.85 8.12
CA ALA A 17 21.10 20.29 9.44
C ALA A 17 20.13 19.30 10.09
N VAL A 18 19.21 18.70 9.30
CA VAL A 18 18.32 17.64 9.79
C VAL A 18 19.11 16.40 10.18
N CYS A 19 20.08 15.95 9.38
CA CYS A 19 20.89 14.77 9.72
C CYS A 19 21.65 14.97 11.03
N VAL A 20 22.22 16.16 11.25
CA VAL A 20 22.90 16.51 12.51
C VAL A 20 21.92 16.50 13.68
N ALA A 21 20.79 17.20 13.56
CA ALA A 21 19.79 17.26 14.63
C ALA A 21 19.24 15.88 14.98
N MET A 22 18.88 15.08 13.98
CA MET A 22 18.35 13.73 14.18
C MET A 22 19.44 12.76 14.67
N GLY A 23 20.69 12.96 14.27
CA GLY A 23 21.85 12.24 14.80
C GLY A 23 22.03 12.51 16.30
N CYS A 24 21.92 13.77 16.73
CA CYS A 24 21.94 14.12 18.16
C CYS A 24 20.79 13.48 18.94
N VAL A 25 19.57 13.48 18.39
CA VAL A 25 18.41 12.82 19.01
C VAL A 25 18.65 11.31 19.11
N TYR A 26 19.15 10.68 18.05
CA TYR A 26 19.47 9.26 18.03
C TYR A 26 20.55 8.92 19.07
N GLY A 27 21.62 9.71 19.14
CA GLY A 27 22.71 9.51 20.10
C GLY A 27 22.28 9.71 21.54
N LEU A 28 21.46 10.73 21.82
CA LEU A 28 20.87 10.92 23.14
C LEU A 28 19.97 9.75 23.53
N ALA A 29 19.15 9.25 22.59
CA ALA A 29 18.31 8.08 22.82
C ALA A 29 19.15 6.82 23.08
N ASN A 30 20.24 6.60 22.33
CA ASN A 30 21.21 5.52 22.59
C ASN A 30 21.83 5.62 23.98
N PHE A 31 22.21 6.83 24.41
CA PHE A 31 22.73 7.04 25.76
C PHE A 31 21.70 6.70 26.85
N LEU A 32 20.42 7.06 26.64
CA LEU A 32 19.35 6.78 27.59
C LEU A 32 18.98 5.28 27.62
N SER A 33 18.89 4.63 26.46
CA SER A 33 18.63 3.20 26.36
C SER A 33 19.82 2.35 26.82
N GLY A 34 21.03 2.91 26.80
CA GLY A 34 22.28 2.28 27.22
C GLY A 34 22.33 1.70 28.64
N LYS A 35 21.27 1.94 29.41
CA LYS A 35 21.09 1.45 30.78
C LYS A 35 20.26 0.16 30.84
N TYR A 36 19.60 -0.22 29.75
CA TYR A 36 18.66 -1.33 29.67
C TYR A 36 19.12 -2.36 28.63
N TYR A 37 19.99 -3.28 29.06
CA TYR A 37 20.48 -4.37 28.24
C TYR A 37 19.42 -5.46 28.03
N LEU A 38 19.49 -6.12 26.88
CA LEU A 38 18.69 -7.32 26.63
C LEU A 38 19.16 -8.47 27.54
N PRO A 39 18.27 -9.40 27.91
CA PRO A 39 18.63 -10.50 28.79
C PRO A 39 19.84 -11.28 28.27
N GLY A 40 20.84 -11.51 29.12
CA GLY A 40 22.05 -12.24 28.75
C GLY A 40 23.04 -11.48 27.86
N CYS A 41 22.80 -10.19 27.57
CA CYS A 41 23.67 -9.37 26.73
C CYS A 41 24.41 -8.32 27.56
N SER A 42 25.68 -8.09 27.25
CA SER A 42 26.50 -7.00 27.82
C SER A 42 26.65 -5.80 26.89
N PHE A 43 26.13 -5.91 25.66
CA PHE A 43 26.30 -4.91 24.61
C PHE A 43 25.00 -4.60 23.87
N ALA A 44 24.13 -5.58 23.64
CA ALA A 44 22.84 -5.37 22.99
C ALA A 44 21.82 -4.77 23.98
N GLU A 45 21.22 -3.65 23.59
CA GLU A 45 20.30 -2.86 24.43
C GLU A 45 18.91 -2.80 23.79
N LEU A 46 17.91 -2.41 24.57
CA LEU A 46 16.57 -2.17 24.06
C LEU A 46 16.49 -0.81 23.36
N ARG A 47 16.52 -0.78 22.02
CA ARG A 47 16.71 0.45 21.22
C ARG A 47 15.53 0.76 20.28
N PRO A 48 14.35 1.21 20.78
CA PRO A 48 13.25 1.64 19.91
C PRO A 48 13.65 2.77 18.94
N GLN A 49 14.68 3.54 19.28
CA GLN A 49 15.19 4.64 18.46
C GLN A 49 15.83 4.21 17.14
N VAL A 50 16.12 2.92 16.89
CA VAL A 50 16.65 2.45 15.59
C VAL A 50 15.73 2.78 14.41
N ALA A 51 14.43 2.94 14.68
CA ALA A 51 13.46 3.38 13.69
C ALA A 51 13.76 4.79 13.14
N LEU A 52 14.49 5.62 13.88
CA LEU A 52 14.79 7.00 13.53
C LEU A 52 15.73 7.13 12.31
N PRO A 53 16.97 6.60 12.32
CA PRO A 53 17.84 6.65 11.14
C PRO A 53 17.24 5.90 9.94
N MET A 54 16.51 4.79 10.17
CA MET A 54 15.77 4.09 9.11
C MET A 54 14.74 5.02 8.45
N PHE A 55 13.93 5.70 9.26
CA PHE A 55 12.91 6.63 8.76
C PHE A 55 13.51 7.86 8.07
N ILE A 56 14.59 8.43 8.62
CA ILE A 56 15.32 9.54 7.98
C ILE A 56 15.91 9.10 6.64
N GLY A 57 16.44 7.88 6.57
CA GLY A 57 16.82 7.24 5.32
C GLY A 57 15.66 7.22 4.33
N VAL A 58 14.50 6.67 4.73
CA VAL A 58 13.30 6.63 3.88
C VAL A 58 12.90 8.03 3.42
N LEU A 59 13.00 9.07 4.26
CA LEU A 59 12.51 10.42 4.01
C LEU A 59 13.45 11.27 3.14
N TYR A 60 14.76 11.19 3.34
CA TYR A 60 15.75 12.05 2.70
C TYR A 60 16.77 11.32 1.83
N GLY A 61 16.76 9.99 1.82
CA GLY A 61 17.60 9.13 0.98
C GLY A 61 18.71 8.41 1.76
N PRO A 62 19.46 7.53 1.08
CA PRO A 62 20.40 6.59 1.69
C PRO A 62 21.51 7.29 2.48
N LEU A 63 22.07 8.37 1.94
CA LEU A 63 23.16 9.12 2.60
C LEU A 63 22.70 9.81 3.87
N ALA A 64 21.46 10.32 3.91
CA ALA A 64 20.90 10.96 5.09
C ALA A 64 20.67 9.93 6.22
N GLY A 65 20.15 8.76 5.87
CA GLY A 65 20.01 7.64 6.82
C GLY A 65 21.36 7.18 7.35
N PHE A 66 22.36 7.04 6.47
CA PHE A 66 23.73 6.68 6.85
C PHE A 66 24.35 7.69 7.81
N ALA A 67 24.32 8.97 7.45
CA ALA A 67 24.88 10.02 8.28
C ALA A 67 24.19 10.07 9.65
N THR A 68 22.87 10.00 9.69
CA THR A 68 22.09 10.02 10.94
C THR A 68 22.41 8.82 11.84
N GLY A 69 22.45 7.61 11.27
CA GLY A 69 22.74 6.39 12.01
C GLY A 69 24.17 6.34 12.54
N ALA A 70 25.16 6.59 11.68
CA ALA A 70 26.56 6.52 12.07
C ALA A 70 26.93 7.64 13.06
N SER A 71 26.58 8.89 12.77
CA SER A 71 26.91 10.01 13.67
C SER A 71 26.15 9.92 14.98
N GLY A 72 24.89 9.50 14.98
CA GLY A 72 24.13 9.38 16.22
C GLY A 72 24.66 8.26 17.12
N ASP A 73 25.10 7.14 16.55
CA ASP A 73 25.75 6.09 17.34
C ASP A 73 27.08 6.56 17.95
N MET A 74 27.93 7.23 17.16
CA MET A 74 29.17 7.85 17.65
C MET A 74 28.91 8.88 18.76
N LEU A 75 27.89 9.72 18.60
CA LEU A 75 27.49 10.68 19.63
C LEU A 75 26.97 9.98 20.90
N GLY A 76 26.25 8.86 20.75
CA GLY A 76 25.84 8.03 21.88
C GLY A 76 27.04 7.53 22.70
N TYR A 77 28.10 7.06 22.05
CA TYR A 77 29.35 6.70 22.73
C TYR A 77 30.05 7.89 23.38
N ALA A 78 30.04 9.05 22.73
CA ALA A 78 30.59 10.27 23.31
C ALA A 78 29.84 10.70 24.58
N PHE A 79 28.50 10.69 24.57
CA PHE A 79 27.68 10.99 25.75
C PHE A 79 27.87 9.97 26.88
N ALA A 80 28.14 8.70 26.53
CA ALA A 80 28.47 7.66 27.51
C ALA A 80 29.92 7.75 28.06
N GLY A 81 30.72 8.73 27.64
CA GLY A 81 32.11 8.90 28.08
C GLY A 81 33.11 7.91 27.47
N LYS A 82 32.70 7.08 26.50
CA LYS A 82 33.56 6.10 25.80
C LYS A 82 34.36 6.73 24.66
N GLY A 83 33.92 7.90 24.19
CA GLY A 83 34.49 8.61 23.04
C GLY A 83 33.82 8.23 21.71
N PRO A 84 33.78 9.13 20.71
CA PRO A 84 33.01 8.93 19.48
C PRO A 84 33.56 7.85 18.55
N LEU A 85 34.84 7.50 18.67
CA LEU A 85 35.51 6.50 17.81
C LEU A 85 35.68 5.15 18.52
N PHE A 86 34.98 4.93 19.64
CA PHE A 86 35.11 3.74 20.48
C PHE A 86 34.86 2.43 19.70
N ALA A 87 33.82 2.41 18.86
CA ALA A 87 33.36 1.20 18.18
C ALA A 87 32.99 1.48 16.72
N LEU A 88 33.99 1.82 15.91
CA LEU A 88 33.81 2.30 14.53
C LEU A 88 32.99 1.37 13.63
N HIS A 89 33.20 0.06 13.71
CA HIS A 89 32.46 -0.93 12.92
C HIS A 89 30.99 -1.02 13.33
N TRP A 90 30.68 -0.83 14.62
CA TRP A 90 29.30 -0.75 15.13
C TRP A 90 28.61 0.53 14.69
N SER A 91 29.30 1.67 14.73
CA SER A 91 28.76 2.94 14.20
C SER A 91 28.56 2.88 12.69
N PHE A 92 29.47 2.21 11.96
CA PHE A 92 29.29 1.97 10.53
C PHE A 92 28.06 1.09 10.24
N ALA A 93 27.83 0.04 11.05
CA ALA A 93 26.64 -0.78 10.94
C ALA A 93 25.34 0.01 11.18
N ASN A 94 25.31 0.87 12.20
CA ASN A 94 24.19 1.79 12.43
C ASN A 94 23.97 2.76 11.24
N GLY A 95 25.04 3.19 10.58
CA GLY A 95 24.94 3.93 9.33
C GLY A 95 24.27 3.11 8.22
N LEU A 96 24.74 1.89 7.97
CA LEU A 96 24.13 1.01 6.96
C LEU A 96 22.66 0.69 7.26
N MET A 97 22.30 0.55 8.54
CA MET A 97 20.93 0.37 8.99
C MET A 97 20.02 1.54 8.57
N GLY A 98 20.49 2.78 8.62
CA GLY A 98 19.76 3.92 8.06
C GLY A 98 19.81 4.00 6.52
N LEU A 99 20.91 3.55 5.91
CA LEU A 99 21.12 3.58 4.47
C LEU A 99 20.14 2.68 3.71
N ILE A 100 19.98 1.44 4.16
CA ILE A 100 19.23 0.39 3.45
C ILE A 100 17.77 0.82 3.21
N PRO A 101 17.00 1.26 4.22
CA PRO A 101 15.64 1.76 4.00
C PRO A 101 15.62 3.05 3.17
N GLY A 102 16.71 3.83 3.16
CA GLY A 102 16.84 4.99 2.28
C GLY A 102 16.87 4.68 0.79
N LEU A 103 17.08 3.42 0.41
CA LEU A 103 16.91 2.94 -0.96
C LEU A 103 15.43 2.73 -1.34
N ALA A 104 14.47 2.94 -0.43
CA ALA A 104 13.04 2.74 -0.67
C ALA A 104 12.52 3.48 -1.91
N GLY A 105 13.00 4.69 -2.18
CA GLY A 105 12.63 5.43 -3.40
C GLY A 105 13.11 4.75 -4.69
N ARG A 106 14.27 4.10 -4.68
CA ARG A 106 14.84 3.41 -5.86
C ARG A 106 14.18 2.07 -6.12
N PHE A 107 13.77 1.36 -5.07
CA PHE A 107 13.13 0.05 -5.19
C PHE A 107 11.60 0.11 -5.39
N GLY A 108 11.01 1.32 -5.43
CA GLY A 108 9.56 1.51 -5.54
C GLY A 108 8.82 1.09 -4.26
N ALA A 109 9.43 1.35 -3.11
CA ALA A 109 8.83 1.20 -1.77
C ALA A 109 8.42 2.56 -1.17
N ARG A 110 8.55 3.67 -1.93
CA ARG A 110 8.11 5.01 -1.55
C ARG A 110 7.55 5.75 -2.78
N PRO A 111 6.30 6.26 -2.74
CA PRO A 111 5.32 6.10 -1.66
C PRO A 111 4.84 4.64 -1.54
N VAL A 112 4.35 4.28 -0.37
CA VAL A 112 3.66 3.01 -0.15
C VAL A 112 2.20 3.19 -0.53
N ASP A 113 1.84 2.72 -1.71
CA ASP A 113 0.51 2.87 -2.31
C ASP A 113 -0.17 1.55 -2.67
N SER A 114 0.57 0.44 -2.56
CA SER A 114 0.20 -0.89 -2.99
C SER A 114 0.80 -1.96 -2.07
N ILE A 115 0.19 -3.15 -2.04
CA ILE A 115 0.66 -4.30 -1.25
C ILE A 115 2.15 -4.58 -1.53
N LEU A 116 2.54 -4.54 -2.82
CA LEU A 116 3.91 -4.81 -3.23
C LEU A 116 4.89 -3.76 -2.69
N SER A 117 4.53 -2.47 -2.74
CA SER A 117 5.37 -1.40 -2.17
C SER A 117 5.53 -1.55 -0.65
N PHE A 118 4.48 -2.01 0.06
CA PHE A 118 4.52 -2.28 1.49
C PHE A 118 5.42 -3.48 1.82
N VAL A 119 5.30 -4.58 1.06
CA VAL A 119 6.19 -5.74 1.22
C VAL A 119 7.65 -5.38 0.96
N LYS A 120 7.93 -4.58 -0.08
CA LYS A 120 9.28 -4.09 -0.37
C LYS A 120 9.85 -3.24 0.77
N LEU A 121 9.03 -2.39 1.38
CA LEU A 121 9.42 -1.63 2.57
C LEU A 121 9.81 -2.57 3.71
N LEU A 122 8.97 -3.56 4.04
CA LEU A 122 9.23 -4.51 5.12
C LEU A 122 10.51 -5.32 4.86
N LEU A 123 10.76 -5.72 3.61
CA LEU A 123 12.01 -6.38 3.23
C LEU A 123 13.23 -5.48 3.44
N LEU A 124 13.16 -4.20 3.07
CA LEU A 124 14.26 -3.26 3.33
C LEU A 124 14.52 -3.07 4.82
N LEU A 125 13.47 -3.00 5.65
CA LEU A 125 13.60 -2.89 7.11
C LEU A 125 14.20 -4.16 7.74
N LEU A 126 13.80 -5.34 7.25
CA LEU A 126 14.38 -6.62 7.67
C LEU A 126 15.87 -6.70 7.32
N LEU A 127 16.21 -6.34 6.08
CA LEU A 127 17.61 -6.30 5.62
C LEU A 127 18.45 -5.28 6.40
N ALA A 128 17.86 -4.12 6.74
CA ALA A 128 18.50 -3.10 7.56
C ALA A 128 18.80 -3.57 8.98
N SER A 129 17.94 -4.43 9.53
CA SER A 129 18.08 -5.00 10.88
C SER A 129 19.00 -6.23 10.91
N ALA A 130 19.26 -6.87 9.75
CA ALA A 130 20.08 -8.07 9.65
C ALA A 130 21.50 -7.79 9.12
N LEU A 131 21.62 -7.29 7.89
CA LEU A 131 22.90 -7.27 7.17
C LEU A 131 23.99 -6.45 7.87
N PRO A 132 23.74 -5.21 8.33
CA PRO A 132 24.77 -4.41 8.98
C PRO A 132 25.35 -5.06 10.23
N PHE A 133 24.49 -5.68 11.03
CA PHE A 133 24.88 -6.28 12.30
C PHE A 133 25.48 -7.67 12.11
N ALA A 134 25.08 -8.42 11.09
CA ALA A 134 25.78 -9.65 10.68
C ALA A 134 27.22 -9.33 10.27
N LEU A 135 27.44 -8.25 9.50
CA LEU A 135 28.77 -7.79 9.12
C LEU A 135 29.60 -7.36 10.35
N SER A 136 29.04 -6.51 11.22
CA SER A 136 29.74 -6.04 12.43
C SER A 136 30.10 -7.19 13.36
N THR A 137 29.18 -8.13 13.56
CA THR A 137 29.40 -9.32 14.38
C THR A 137 30.44 -10.24 13.76
N GLY A 138 30.43 -10.40 12.43
CA GLY A 138 31.43 -11.16 11.69
C GLY A 138 32.84 -10.57 11.82
N VAL A 139 32.96 -9.25 11.91
CA VAL A 139 34.25 -8.58 12.21
C VAL A 139 34.76 -8.96 13.61
N GLU A 140 33.90 -8.99 14.64
CA GLU A 140 34.33 -9.40 15.99
C GLU A 140 34.82 -10.86 16.03
N VAL A 141 34.17 -11.75 15.27
CA VAL A 141 34.60 -13.16 15.12
C VAL A 141 35.91 -13.25 14.34
N GLY A 142 36.03 -12.53 13.22
CA GLY A 142 37.23 -12.52 12.38
C GLY A 142 38.46 -11.95 13.09
N LEU A 143 38.27 -11.02 14.03
CA LEU A 143 39.32 -10.50 14.90
C LEU A 143 39.63 -11.41 16.10
N GLY A 144 38.94 -12.53 16.26
CA GLY A 144 39.15 -13.48 17.36
C GLY A 144 38.73 -12.96 18.74
N ARG A 145 37.94 -11.87 18.81
CA ARG A 145 37.51 -11.27 20.08
C ARG A 145 36.39 -12.05 20.76
N VAL A 146 35.55 -12.70 19.97
CA VAL A 146 34.38 -13.44 20.44
C VAL A 146 34.24 -14.73 19.63
N ALA A 147 33.94 -15.85 20.31
CA ALA A 147 33.62 -17.12 19.64
C ALA A 147 32.33 -16.98 18.82
N PHE A 148 32.24 -17.69 17.69
CA PHE A 148 31.08 -17.63 16.78
C PHE A 148 29.74 -17.83 17.50
N HIS A 149 29.68 -18.79 18.42
CA HIS A 149 28.49 -19.08 19.23
C HIS A 149 28.01 -17.86 20.03
N ASN A 150 28.92 -17.24 20.80
CA ASN A 150 28.60 -16.05 21.59
C ASN A 150 28.27 -14.86 20.70
N ALA A 151 28.94 -14.74 19.54
CA ALA A 151 28.65 -13.71 18.57
C ALA A 151 27.23 -13.85 18.00
N LEU A 152 26.79 -15.08 17.74
CA LEU A 152 25.44 -15.36 17.25
C LEU A 152 24.36 -15.08 18.31
N PHE A 153 24.51 -15.64 19.51
CA PHE A 153 23.45 -15.62 20.53
C PHE A 153 23.48 -14.41 21.46
N SER A 154 24.65 -13.79 21.68
CA SER A 154 24.79 -12.64 22.61
C SER A 154 25.00 -11.31 21.91
N LEU A 155 25.20 -11.30 20.58
CA LEU A 155 25.32 -10.07 19.79
C LEU A 155 24.30 -10.04 18.65
N PHE A 156 24.39 -10.94 17.67
CA PHE A 156 23.60 -10.82 16.44
C PHE A 156 22.10 -11.06 16.64
N LEU A 157 21.68 -12.24 17.13
CA LEU A 157 20.26 -12.58 17.27
C LEU A 157 19.49 -11.57 18.15
N PRO A 158 19.98 -11.16 19.33
CA PRO A 158 19.31 -10.16 20.16
C PRO A 158 19.03 -8.85 19.41
N ILE A 159 20.06 -8.33 18.72
CA ILE A 159 19.97 -7.09 17.94
C ILE A 159 19.00 -7.30 16.77
N PHE A 160 19.20 -8.33 15.97
CA PHE A 160 18.38 -8.61 14.79
C PHE A 160 16.89 -8.75 15.12
N ILE A 161 16.55 -9.53 16.16
CA ILE A 161 15.17 -9.75 16.59
C ILE A 161 14.57 -8.41 17.02
N THR A 162 15.20 -7.72 17.98
CA THR A 162 14.62 -6.51 18.56
C THR A 162 14.57 -5.33 17.57
N ASP A 163 15.60 -5.14 16.76
CA ASP A 163 15.63 -4.07 15.74
C ASP A 163 14.57 -4.31 14.67
N THR A 164 14.37 -5.55 14.22
CA THR A 164 13.32 -5.87 13.25
C THR A 164 11.94 -5.54 13.81
N LEU A 165 11.71 -5.90 15.06
CA LEU A 165 10.45 -5.66 15.75
C LEU A 165 10.15 -4.17 15.91
N TRP A 166 11.14 -3.39 16.36
CA TRP A 166 11.01 -1.93 16.46
C TRP A 166 10.85 -1.26 15.09
N ALA A 167 11.60 -1.69 14.09
CA ALA A 167 11.51 -1.16 12.73
C ALA A 167 10.11 -1.39 12.15
N PHE A 168 9.58 -2.60 12.28
CA PHE A 168 8.25 -2.96 11.81
C PHE A 168 7.18 -2.19 12.59
N MET A 169 7.31 -2.10 13.91
CA MET A 169 6.32 -1.39 14.72
C MET A 169 6.29 0.13 14.46
N LEU A 170 7.45 0.78 14.28
CA LEU A 170 7.56 2.24 14.36
C LEU A 170 7.77 2.94 13.02
N VAL A 171 8.39 2.31 12.00
CA VAL A 171 8.63 2.98 10.71
C VAL A 171 7.35 3.21 9.90
N PRO A 172 6.43 2.24 9.75
CA PRO A 172 5.20 2.46 8.99
C PRO A 172 4.28 3.57 9.55
N PRO A 173 4.06 3.71 10.88
CA PRO A 173 3.35 4.86 11.45
C PRO A 173 4.04 6.19 11.15
N LEU A 174 5.38 6.26 11.28
CA LEU A 174 6.14 7.46 10.94
C LEU A 174 5.96 7.82 9.44
N MET A 175 5.98 6.83 8.55
CA MET A 175 5.69 7.05 7.13
C MET A 175 4.27 7.54 6.89
N GLN A 176 3.29 7.06 7.65
CA GLN A 176 1.90 7.51 7.57
C GLN A 176 1.74 8.97 8.01
N LEU A 177 2.40 9.37 9.11
CA LEU A 177 2.40 10.76 9.61
C LEU A 177 2.97 11.74 8.59
N PHE A 178 3.92 11.30 7.76
CA PHE A 178 4.55 12.12 6.73
C PHE A 178 3.91 11.96 5.33
N GLY A 179 2.77 11.29 5.24
CA GLY A 179 2.03 11.11 3.97
C GLY A 179 2.74 10.25 2.93
N LEU A 180 3.71 9.43 3.36
CA LEU A 180 4.42 8.48 2.49
C LEU A 180 3.71 7.13 2.38
N LEU A 181 2.79 6.84 3.31
CA LEU A 181 1.95 5.66 3.29
C LEU A 181 0.51 6.08 2.99
N ILE A 182 0.05 5.75 1.78
CA ILE A 182 -1.28 6.14 1.29
C ILE A 182 -2.26 5.04 1.68
N ALA A 183 -3.03 5.30 2.73
CA ALA A 183 -3.99 4.37 3.31
C ALA A 183 -5.26 4.23 2.44
N ARG A 184 -5.12 3.59 1.26
CA ARG A 184 -6.24 3.05 0.46
C ARG A 184 -6.92 1.92 1.23
N VAL A 185 -8.13 1.52 0.81
CA VAL A 185 -8.90 0.43 1.47
C VAL A 185 -8.06 -0.83 1.64
N GLU A 186 -7.32 -1.25 0.61
CA GLU A 186 -6.44 -2.43 0.66
C GLU A 186 -5.28 -2.29 1.67
N ILE A 187 -4.64 -1.12 1.71
CA ILE A 187 -3.54 -0.86 2.64
C ILE A 187 -4.07 -0.80 4.07
N ARG A 188 -5.25 -0.22 4.30
CA ARG A 188 -5.87 -0.16 5.63
C ARG A 188 -6.18 -1.55 6.18
N THR A 189 -6.72 -2.46 5.36
CA THR A 189 -7.03 -3.82 5.79
C THR A 189 -5.75 -4.60 6.09
N ILE A 190 -4.72 -4.50 5.25
CA ILE A 190 -3.42 -5.12 5.54
C ILE A 190 -2.78 -4.53 6.79
N GLN A 191 -2.80 -3.20 6.95
CA GLN A 191 -2.24 -2.54 8.13
C GLN A 191 -2.90 -3.03 9.42
N ALA A 192 -4.22 -3.23 9.44
CA ALA A 192 -4.92 -3.76 10.61
C ALA A 192 -4.41 -5.17 10.98
N VAL A 193 -4.35 -6.08 10.02
CA VAL A 193 -3.86 -7.46 10.24
C VAL A 193 -2.37 -7.46 10.60
N TYR A 194 -1.59 -6.60 9.94
CA TYR A 194 -0.18 -6.37 10.21
C TYR A 194 0.08 -5.98 11.67
N TYR A 195 -0.60 -4.95 12.18
CA TYR A 195 -0.39 -4.51 13.56
C TYR A 195 -0.96 -5.50 14.56
N LEU A 196 -2.04 -6.20 14.24
CA LEU A 196 -2.53 -7.30 15.08
C LEU A 196 -1.44 -8.36 15.24
N LEU A 197 -0.78 -8.76 14.15
CA LEU A 197 0.31 -9.73 14.18
C LEU A 197 1.56 -9.20 14.91
N ILE A 198 1.92 -7.92 14.73
CA ILE A 198 3.05 -7.31 15.44
C ILE A 198 2.78 -7.28 16.95
N VAL A 199 1.59 -6.88 17.37
CA VAL A 199 1.22 -6.81 18.79
C VAL A 199 1.23 -8.21 19.42
N THR A 200 0.71 -9.23 18.75
CA THR A 200 0.74 -10.60 19.29
C THR A 200 2.17 -11.13 19.39
N VAL A 201 3.01 -10.91 18.37
CA VAL A 201 4.43 -11.30 18.42
C VAL A 201 5.17 -10.55 19.53
N MET A 202 4.87 -9.26 19.74
CA MET A 202 5.41 -8.47 20.86
C MET A 202 5.00 -9.01 22.21
N ALA A 203 3.72 -9.34 22.40
CA ALA A 203 3.24 -9.93 23.63
C ALA A 203 3.95 -11.27 23.91
N THR A 204 4.10 -12.12 22.88
CA THR A 204 4.83 -13.40 23.01
C THR A 204 6.30 -13.18 23.35
N TRP A 205 6.99 -12.27 22.65
CA TRP A 205 8.40 -11.97 22.90
C TRP A 205 8.64 -11.43 24.31
N LEU A 206 7.81 -10.48 24.76
CA LEU A 206 7.88 -9.95 26.12
C LEU A 206 7.59 -11.03 27.16
N SER A 207 6.59 -11.90 26.92
CA SER A 207 6.30 -13.04 27.79
C SER A 207 7.50 -13.98 27.89
N SER A 208 8.16 -14.31 26.77
CA SER A 208 9.38 -15.11 26.75
C SER A 208 10.50 -14.47 27.58
N ILE A 209 10.71 -13.15 27.45
CA ILE A 209 11.68 -12.42 28.27
C ILE A 209 11.34 -12.54 29.77
N PHE A 210 10.08 -12.30 30.16
CA PHE A 210 9.66 -12.37 31.56
C PHE A 210 9.82 -13.78 32.16
N ILE A 211 9.45 -14.81 31.41
CA ILE A 211 9.60 -16.22 31.83
C ILE A 211 11.09 -16.55 31.99
N THR A 212 11.93 -16.23 31.00
CA THR A 212 13.37 -16.48 31.07
C THR A 212 14.03 -15.76 32.25
N MET A 213 13.65 -14.51 32.52
CA MET A 213 14.18 -13.77 33.68
C MET A 213 13.77 -14.39 35.01
N ARG A 214 12.58 -15.02 35.09
CA ARG A 214 12.09 -15.69 36.30
C ARG A 214 12.71 -17.08 36.51
N GLU A 215 12.81 -17.89 35.46
CA GLU A 215 13.21 -19.29 35.52
C GLU A 215 14.72 -19.52 35.29
N ARG A 216 15.50 -18.46 35.08
CA ARG A 216 16.95 -18.51 34.79
C ARG A 216 17.29 -19.43 33.61
N ILE A 217 16.47 -19.36 32.57
CA ILE A 217 16.66 -20.12 31.33
C ILE A 217 17.95 -19.67 30.63
N ALA A 218 18.61 -20.59 29.93
CA ALA A 218 19.78 -20.28 29.12
C ALA A 218 19.48 -19.22 28.04
N VAL A 219 20.42 -18.30 27.85
CA VAL A 219 20.31 -17.19 26.89
C VAL A 219 20.04 -17.69 25.45
N GLU A 220 20.60 -18.86 25.13
CA GLU A 220 20.42 -19.53 23.83
C GLU A 220 18.96 -19.92 23.57
N GLU A 221 18.26 -20.43 24.58
CA GLU A 221 16.86 -20.84 24.43
C GLU A 221 15.96 -19.62 24.20
N LEU A 222 16.21 -18.51 24.93
CA LEU A 222 15.46 -17.26 24.74
C LEU A 222 15.59 -16.74 23.30
N TYR A 223 16.82 -16.61 22.79
CA TYR A 223 17.02 -16.08 21.43
C TYR A 223 16.69 -17.11 20.34
N GLY A 224 16.74 -18.41 20.64
CA GLY A 224 16.16 -19.46 19.79
C GLY A 224 14.64 -19.30 19.64
N LEU A 225 13.91 -19.14 20.76
CA LEU A 225 12.48 -18.83 20.74
C LEU A 225 12.20 -17.52 20.00
N GLY A 226 13.00 -16.48 20.25
CA GLY A 226 12.90 -15.21 19.55
C GLY A 226 13.04 -15.35 18.03
N ALA A 227 14.02 -16.13 17.56
CA ALA A 227 14.18 -16.42 16.13
C ALA A 227 12.95 -17.13 15.55
N VAL A 228 12.37 -18.10 16.26
CA VAL A 228 11.13 -18.78 15.86
C VAL A 228 9.97 -17.79 15.79
N THR A 229 9.80 -16.90 16.77
CA THR A 229 8.74 -15.87 16.73
C THR A 229 8.88 -14.94 15.54
N LEU A 230 10.12 -14.61 15.14
CA LEU A 230 10.39 -13.78 13.98
C LEU A 230 10.07 -14.52 12.67
N VAL A 231 10.36 -15.82 12.57
CA VAL A 231 9.96 -16.65 11.42
C VAL A 231 8.44 -16.71 11.31
N VAL A 232 7.72 -16.88 12.44
CA VAL A 232 6.25 -16.85 12.47
C VAL A 232 5.72 -15.48 12.03
N LEU A 233 6.35 -14.39 12.47
CA LEU A 233 6.00 -13.04 12.01
C LEU A 233 6.17 -12.91 10.49
N ILE A 234 7.33 -13.26 9.95
CA ILE A 234 7.62 -13.13 8.52
C ILE A 234 6.69 -14.00 7.68
N THR A 235 6.42 -15.24 8.09
CA THR A 235 5.50 -16.14 7.39
C THR A 235 4.06 -15.63 7.47
N GLY A 236 3.60 -15.17 8.64
CA GLY A 236 2.28 -14.55 8.79
C GLY A 236 2.09 -13.32 7.91
N LEU A 237 3.11 -12.47 7.80
CA LEU A 237 3.11 -11.31 6.91
C LEU A 237 3.08 -11.71 5.42
N ALA A 238 3.84 -12.72 5.03
CA ALA A 238 3.83 -13.24 3.66
C ALA A 238 2.46 -13.82 3.29
N VAL A 239 1.87 -14.64 4.17
CA VAL A 239 0.52 -15.20 3.99
C VAL A 239 -0.52 -14.09 3.90
N CYS A 240 -0.45 -13.08 4.77
CA CYS A 240 -1.35 -11.94 4.75
C CYS A 240 -1.27 -11.18 3.41
N ALA A 241 -0.07 -10.91 2.91
CA ALA A 241 0.13 -10.23 1.64
C ALA A 241 -0.43 -11.05 0.45
N VAL A 242 -0.25 -12.38 0.47
CA VAL A 242 -0.79 -13.28 -0.56
C VAL A 242 -2.32 -13.33 -0.51
N LEU A 243 -2.90 -13.49 0.67
CA LEU A 243 -4.36 -13.52 0.87
C LEU A 243 -5.00 -12.20 0.44
N SER A 244 -4.41 -11.06 0.81
CA SER A 244 -4.93 -9.77 0.39
C SER A 244 -4.91 -9.61 -1.14
N LYS A 245 -3.85 -10.06 -1.82
CA LYS A 245 -3.82 -10.06 -3.29
C LYS A 245 -4.86 -11.00 -3.90
N LYS A 246 -5.11 -12.16 -3.28
CA LYS A 246 -6.07 -13.17 -3.79
C LYS A 246 -7.53 -12.82 -3.56
N ILE A 247 -7.83 -12.00 -2.55
CA ILE A 247 -9.21 -11.68 -2.12
C ILE A 247 -9.57 -10.23 -2.44
N THR A 248 -8.75 -9.26 -2.01
CA THR A 248 -9.09 -7.84 -2.10
C THR A 248 -9.03 -7.30 -3.54
N ALA A 249 -8.05 -7.75 -4.34
CA ALA A 249 -7.88 -7.25 -5.70
C ALA A 249 -9.07 -7.62 -6.64
N PRO A 250 -9.58 -8.88 -6.67
CA PRO A 250 -10.77 -9.21 -7.46
C PRO A 250 -12.03 -8.43 -7.04
N MET A 251 -12.20 -8.20 -5.73
CA MET A 251 -13.32 -7.40 -5.20
C MET A 251 -13.33 -5.96 -5.74
N LEU A 252 -12.15 -5.33 -5.83
CA LEU A 252 -12.04 -4.01 -6.46
C LEU A 252 -12.31 -4.03 -7.96
N GLY A 253 -11.95 -5.12 -8.64
CA GLY A 253 -12.28 -5.33 -10.05
C GLY A 253 -13.79 -5.34 -10.27
N LEU A 254 -14.50 -6.18 -9.52
CA LEU A 254 -15.97 -6.27 -9.55
C LEU A 254 -16.62 -4.90 -9.29
N THR A 255 -16.17 -4.21 -8.24
CA THR A 255 -16.71 -2.88 -7.89
C THR A 255 -16.48 -1.85 -8.99
N ARG A 256 -15.33 -1.90 -9.67
CA ARG A 256 -14.99 -0.97 -10.75
C ARG A 256 -15.86 -1.18 -11.98
N VAL A 257 -16.05 -2.43 -12.41
CA VAL A 257 -16.91 -2.76 -13.54
C VAL A 257 -18.36 -2.41 -13.24
N ALA A 258 -18.85 -2.75 -12.04
CA ALA A 258 -20.20 -2.39 -11.61
C ALA A 258 -20.45 -0.87 -11.66
N ARG A 259 -19.46 -0.05 -11.25
CA ARG A 259 -19.58 1.41 -11.32
C ARG A 259 -19.59 1.92 -12.77
N ARG A 260 -18.77 1.36 -13.66
CA ARG A 260 -18.78 1.72 -15.09
C ARG A 260 -20.12 1.41 -15.75
N VAL A 261 -20.68 0.24 -15.45
CA VAL A 261 -22.00 -0.13 -15.99
C VAL A 261 -23.11 0.76 -15.43
N ALA A 262 -23.02 1.17 -14.16
CA ALA A 262 -23.95 2.15 -13.60
C ALA A 262 -23.89 3.51 -14.33
N ASP A 263 -22.74 3.86 -14.92
CA ASP A 263 -22.57 5.04 -15.77
C ASP A 263 -22.97 4.79 -17.25
N GLY A 264 -23.49 3.60 -17.58
CA GLY A 264 -23.92 3.19 -18.93
C GLY A 264 -22.80 2.65 -19.83
N ASP A 265 -21.60 2.41 -19.30
CA ASP A 265 -20.49 1.81 -20.05
C ASP A 265 -20.43 0.28 -19.84
N TYR A 266 -20.89 -0.45 -20.85
CA TYR A 266 -20.90 -1.92 -20.90
C TYR A 266 -19.67 -2.54 -21.59
N THR A 267 -18.74 -1.73 -22.11
CA THR A 267 -17.64 -2.24 -22.95
C THR A 267 -16.62 -3.10 -22.19
N HIS A 268 -16.59 -3.00 -20.87
CA HIS A 268 -15.59 -3.65 -20.02
C HIS A 268 -16.13 -4.85 -19.23
N VAL A 269 -17.33 -5.34 -19.52
CA VAL A 269 -17.92 -6.49 -18.81
C VAL A 269 -17.06 -7.76 -18.98
N GLU A 270 -16.37 -7.91 -20.10
CA GLU A 270 -15.46 -9.03 -20.33
C GLU A 270 -14.26 -9.08 -19.37
N GLU A 271 -13.88 -7.95 -18.73
CA GLU A 271 -12.83 -7.94 -17.70
C GLU A 271 -13.18 -8.90 -16.54
N LEU A 272 -14.49 -9.08 -16.27
CA LEU A 272 -14.97 -9.99 -15.22
C LEU A 272 -14.80 -11.47 -15.56
N LYS A 273 -14.61 -11.83 -16.83
CA LYS A 273 -14.39 -13.23 -17.24
C LYS A 273 -13.15 -13.85 -16.59
N SER A 274 -12.16 -13.00 -16.31
CA SER A 274 -10.95 -13.42 -15.59
C SER A 274 -11.21 -13.75 -14.11
N ILE A 275 -12.28 -13.20 -13.53
CA ILE A 275 -12.70 -13.44 -12.15
C ILE A 275 -13.73 -14.57 -12.09
N SER A 276 -14.66 -14.66 -13.06
CA SER A 276 -15.70 -15.70 -13.10
C SER A 276 -15.15 -17.10 -13.37
N SER A 277 -13.95 -17.22 -13.95
CA SER A 277 -13.26 -18.51 -14.13
C SER A 277 -12.72 -19.11 -12.83
N ARG A 278 -12.79 -18.39 -11.71
CA ARG A 278 -12.40 -18.91 -10.40
C ARG A 278 -13.42 -19.94 -9.91
N GLN A 279 -12.92 -20.94 -9.18
CA GLN A 279 -13.75 -22.00 -8.60
C GLN A 279 -14.17 -21.71 -7.14
N ASP A 280 -14.02 -20.47 -6.69
CA ASP A 280 -14.39 -20.03 -5.33
C ASP A 280 -15.65 -19.15 -5.36
N GLU A 281 -16.11 -18.71 -4.19
CA GLU A 281 -17.29 -17.89 -4.01
C GLU A 281 -17.19 -16.56 -4.78
N LEU A 282 -15.97 -16.04 -4.98
CA LEU A 282 -15.72 -14.85 -5.79
C LEU A 282 -15.98 -15.11 -7.27
N GLY A 283 -15.65 -16.31 -7.78
CA GLY A 283 -15.99 -16.75 -9.13
C GLY A 283 -17.50 -16.85 -9.33
N THR A 284 -18.20 -17.51 -8.40
CA THR A 284 -19.67 -17.60 -8.42
C THR A 284 -20.32 -16.21 -8.38
N MET A 285 -19.85 -15.32 -7.50
CA MET A 285 -20.35 -13.95 -7.42
C MET A 285 -20.09 -13.19 -8.72
N ALA A 286 -18.91 -13.32 -9.32
CA ALA A 286 -18.58 -12.68 -10.59
C ALA A 286 -19.45 -13.20 -11.74
N GLN A 287 -19.80 -14.50 -11.74
CA GLN A 287 -20.72 -15.08 -12.71
C GLN A 287 -22.11 -14.48 -12.57
N VAL A 288 -22.69 -14.49 -11.36
CA VAL A 288 -24.01 -13.90 -11.08
C VAL A 288 -24.03 -12.41 -11.44
N PHE A 289 -22.96 -11.68 -11.13
CA PHE A 289 -22.81 -10.29 -11.55
C PHE A 289 -22.81 -10.15 -13.08
N THR A 290 -22.07 -10.98 -13.78
CA THR A 290 -22.00 -10.95 -15.26
C THR A 290 -23.37 -11.21 -15.87
N ASP A 291 -24.09 -12.23 -15.39
CA ASP A 291 -25.43 -12.57 -15.86
C ASP A 291 -26.41 -11.40 -15.63
N MET A 292 -26.32 -10.75 -14.46
CA MET A 292 -27.11 -9.56 -14.15
C MET A 292 -26.78 -8.39 -15.07
N LEU A 293 -25.49 -8.08 -15.29
CA LEU A 293 -25.07 -6.96 -16.14
C LEU A 293 -25.55 -7.15 -17.59
N GLN A 294 -25.45 -8.37 -18.12
CA GLN A 294 -25.98 -8.71 -19.45
C GLN A 294 -27.51 -8.59 -19.52
N ALA A 295 -28.23 -9.02 -18.49
CA ALA A 295 -29.68 -8.88 -18.42
C ALA A 295 -30.09 -7.39 -18.37
N VAL A 296 -29.34 -6.54 -17.64
CA VAL A 296 -29.58 -5.10 -17.59
C VAL A 296 -29.30 -4.45 -18.94
N GLU A 297 -28.17 -4.75 -19.58
CA GLU A 297 -27.84 -4.24 -20.92
C GLU A 297 -28.94 -4.55 -21.94
N LYS A 298 -29.41 -5.81 -21.92
CA LYS A 298 -30.52 -6.25 -22.77
C LYS A 298 -31.79 -5.46 -22.48
N ARG A 299 -32.18 -5.32 -21.20
CA ARG A 299 -33.38 -4.56 -20.81
C ARG A 299 -33.30 -3.09 -21.23
N GLU A 300 -32.15 -2.45 -21.08
CA GLU A 300 -31.96 -1.06 -21.53
C GLU A 300 -32.07 -0.93 -23.05
N LYS A 301 -31.48 -1.86 -23.80
CA LYS A 301 -31.55 -1.88 -25.25
C LYS A 301 -32.98 -2.09 -25.75
N ASP A 302 -33.69 -3.04 -25.14
CA ASP A 302 -35.09 -3.34 -25.47
C ASP A 302 -35.96 -2.12 -25.15
N LEU A 303 -35.82 -1.52 -23.96
CA LEU A 303 -36.55 -0.32 -23.57
C LEU A 303 -36.26 0.88 -24.50
N ARG A 304 -35.01 1.04 -24.94
CA ARG A 304 -34.61 2.11 -25.88
C ARG A 304 -35.24 1.91 -27.26
N ASN A 305 -35.34 0.67 -27.73
CA ASN A 305 -36.02 0.34 -28.98
C ASN A 305 -37.53 0.59 -28.89
N GLU A 306 -38.17 0.24 -27.77
CA GLU A 306 -39.58 0.52 -27.52
C GLU A 306 -39.86 2.03 -27.47
N VAL A 307 -39.07 2.80 -26.73
CA VAL A 307 -39.21 4.27 -26.66
C VAL A 307 -39.00 4.91 -28.04
N THR A 308 -38.03 4.42 -28.82
CA THR A 308 -37.81 4.92 -30.19
C THR A 308 -39.00 4.62 -31.09
N THR A 309 -39.56 3.41 -30.98
CA THR A 309 -40.75 2.99 -31.73
C THR A 309 -41.98 3.82 -31.36
N LEU A 310 -42.23 4.02 -30.06
CA LEU A 310 -43.30 4.86 -29.55
C LEU A 310 -43.16 6.32 -30.03
N LYS A 311 -41.95 6.86 -30.04
CA LYS A 311 -41.68 8.21 -30.54
C LYS A 311 -42.02 8.35 -32.02
N ILE A 312 -41.62 7.37 -32.84
CA ILE A 312 -41.98 7.32 -34.28
C ILE A 312 -43.50 7.24 -34.47
N GLN A 313 -44.20 6.43 -33.68
CA GLN A 313 -45.66 6.31 -33.75
C GLN A 313 -46.36 7.61 -33.37
N ILE A 314 -45.93 8.29 -32.30
CA ILE A 314 -46.47 9.58 -31.86
C ILE A 314 -46.25 10.65 -32.92
N ASP A 315 -45.05 10.72 -33.50
CA ASP A 315 -44.74 11.70 -34.56
C ASP A 315 -45.62 11.48 -35.81
N ARG A 316 -45.83 10.22 -36.23
CA ARG A 316 -46.76 9.89 -37.32
C ARG A 316 -48.21 10.24 -36.98
N GLY A 317 -48.64 9.98 -35.74
CA GLY A 317 -49.97 10.33 -35.26
C GLY A 317 -50.23 11.84 -35.31
N LYS A 318 -49.25 12.65 -34.87
CA LYS A 318 -49.30 14.11 -35.00
C LYS A 318 -49.35 14.57 -36.44
N GLN A 319 -48.51 14.00 -37.31
CA GLN A 319 -48.53 14.32 -38.75
C GLN A 319 -49.89 14.04 -39.39
N CYS A 320 -50.53 12.91 -39.07
CA CYS A 320 -51.88 12.61 -39.57
C CYS A 320 -52.93 13.62 -39.05
N ALA A 321 -52.90 13.96 -37.76
CA ALA A 321 -53.82 14.93 -37.17
C ALA A 321 -53.64 16.34 -37.76
N ASP A 322 -52.39 16.76 -38.01
CA ASP A 322 -52.08 18.03 -38.65
C ASP A 322 -52.51 18.04 -40.13
N LEU A 323 -52.32 16.92 -40.84
CA LEU A 323 -52.82 16.75 -42.20
C LEU A 323 -54.35 16.79 -42.26
N GLU A 324 -55.03 16.20 -41.29
CA GLU A 324 -56.49 16.24 -41.18
C GLU A 324 -57.00 17.67 -40.91
N LYS A 325 -56.31 18.45 -40.08
CA LYS A 325 -56.61 19.89 -39.91
C LYS A 325 -56.43 20.68 -41.21
N ILE A 326 -55.36 20.42 -41.96
CA ILE A 326 -55.09 21.10 -43.23
C ILE A 326 -56.15 20.72 -44.28
N THR A 327 -56.42 19.44 -44.44
CA THR A 327 -57.37 18.90 -45.44
C THR A 327 -58.83 19.15 -45.07
N GLY A 328 -59.14 19.23 -43.78
CA GLY A 328 -60.46 19.55 -43.22
C GLY A 328 -60.79 21.03 -43.23
N SER A 329 -59.80 21.91 -43.42
CA SER A 329 -60.03 23.36 -43.54
C SER A 329 -60.89 23.70 -44.75
N ASP A 330 -61.75 24.71 -44.61
CA ASP A 330 -62.65 25.15 -45.67
C ASP A 330 -61.90 25.60 -46.92
N TYR A 331 -60.68 26.14 -46.75
CA TYR A 331 -59.79 26.50 -47.85
C TYR A 331 -59.41 25.30 -48.72
N PHE A 332 -59.04 24.16 -48.12
CA PHE A 332 -58.65 22.96 -48.86
C PHE A 332 -59.86 22.28 -49.53
N LYS A 333 -61.02 22.25 -48.87
CA LYS A 333 -62.28 21.77 -49.47
C LYS A 333 -62.68 22.61 -50.67
N MET A 334 -62.55 23.94 -50.57
CA MET A 334 -62.83 24.86 -51.67
C MET A 334 -61.84 24.68 -52.84
N LEU A 335 -60.55 24.46 -52.55
CA LEU A 335 -59.55 24.15 -53.56
C LEU A 335 -59.86 22.84 -54.30
N LYS A 336 -60.26 21.80 -53.57
CA LYS A 336 -60.67 20.50 -54.13
C LYS A 336 -61.92 20.62 -55.00
N ALA A 337 -62.92 21.39 -54.56
CA ALA A 337 -64.13 21.67 -55.35
C ALA A 337 -63.80 22.45 -56.64
N LYS A 338 -62.92 23.45 -56.56
CA LYS A 338 -62.47 24.23 -57.72
C LYS A 338 -61.70 23.37 -58.73
N ALA A 339 -60.81 22.48 -58.27
CA ALA A 339 -60.12 21.52 -59.12
C ALA A 339 -61.06 20.48 -59.74
N GLY A 340 -62.07 20.00 -58.99
CA GLY A 340 -63.12 19.11 -59.49
C GLY A 340 -63.95 19.75 -60.61
N ASN A 341 -64.37 21.01 -60.42
CA ASN A 341 -65.09 21.78 -61.44
C ASN A 341 -64.25 22.00 -62.70
N LEU A 342 -62.94 22.24 -62.57
CA LEU A 342 -62.03 22.34 -63.73
C LEU A 342 -61.90 21.01 -64.47
N ARG A 343 -61.85 19.89 -63.75
CA ARG A 343 -61.81 18.54 -64.35
C ARG A 343 -63.11 18.14 -65.05
N GLN A 344 -64.27 18.49 -64.48
CA GLN A 344 -65.56 18.29 -65.14
C GLN A 344 -65.69 19.17 -66.38
N LYS A 345 -65.18 20.41 -66.35
CA LYS A 345 -65.12 21.27 -67.54
C LYS A 345 -64.18 20.73 -68.61
N ALA A 346 -63.05 20.14 -68.24
CA ALA A 346 -62.13 19.49 -69.17
C ALA A 346 -62.72 18.20 -69.77
N GLY A 347 -63.36 17.35 -68.97
CA GLY A 347 -64.00 16.11 -69.45
C GLY A 347 -65.32 16.33 -70.22
N ALA A 348 -66.00 17.46 -70.01
CA ALA A 348 -67.15 17.87 -70.83
C ALA A 348 -66.75 18.53 -72.16
N ALA A 349 -65.47 18.88 -72.33
CA ALA A 349 -64.92 19.39 -73.59
C ALA A 349 -64.34 18.28 -74.49
N GLU A 350 -64.29 17.03 -74.02
CA GLU A 350 -63.83 15.83 -74.76
C GLU A 350 -64.97 14.87 -75.16
N ARG A 351 -66.24 15.27 -75.00
CA ARG A 351 -67.42 14.58 -75.58
C ARG A 351 -68.07 15.44 -76.65
#